data_AF-A0A6A6ERD4-F1
#
_entry.id   AF-A0A6A6ERD4-F1
#
_cell.length_a   1.000
_cell.length_b   1.000
_cell.length_c   1.000
_cell.angle_alpha   90.00
_cell.angle_beta   90.00
_cell.angle_gamma   90.00
#
_symmetry.space_group_name_H-M   'P 1'
#
loop_
_entity.id
_entity.type
_entity.pdbx_description
1 polymer ?
#
loop_
_entity_poly.entity_id
_entity_poly.type
_entity_poly.pdbx_seq_one_letter_code
_entity_poly.pdbx_strand_id
1 'polypeptide(L)'
;FGGHRYLMRNMPAIDLLNTTNNEGAAYEEDLVLLFAVSGDLRNVIKSILGLPEEYKGKCSIIMNDYDIHIVARNTIILLTALKFEPETAVPMTIHIWCRHVRPCRGTRSASALDLESMGMQL
;
A
#
# COMPACT_ATOMS: atom_id res chain seq x y z
N PHE A 1 20.61 -10.97 -6.23
CA PHE A 1 19.20 -10.92 -5.82
C PHE A 1 18.83 -9.50 -5.45
N GLY A 2 18.11 -8.79 -6.33
CA GLY A 2 17.82 -7.37 -6.16
C GLY A 2 17.09 -6.82 -7.39
N GLY A 3 15.99 -7.47 -7.77
CA GLY A 3 15.09 -6.92 -8.78
C GLY A 3 14.42 -5.65 -8.26
N HIS A 4 13.97 -4.79 -9.15
CA HIS A 4 13.15 -3.62 -8.84
C HIS A 4 11.91 -4.07 -8.03
N ARG A 5 11.99 -3.99 -6.71
CA ARG A 5 10.85 -4.33 -5.84
C ARG A 5 9.96 -3.10 -5.82
N TYR A 6 8.73 -3.27 -6.29
CA TYR A 6 7.76 -2.19 -6.43
C TYR A 6 7.54 -1.52 -5.06
N LEU A 7 7.86 -0.24 -5.00
CA LEU A 7 7.47 0.63 -3.90
C LEU A 7 5.94 0.62 -3.81
N MET A 8 5.41 0.72 -2.59
CA MET A 8 4.02 1.14 -2.42
C MET A 8 3.82 2.41 -3.26
N ARG A 9 2.82 2.39 -4.14
CA ARG A 9 2.68 3.34 -5.23
C ARG A 9 2.72 4.78 -4.68
N ASN A 10 3.35 5.73 -5.36
CA ASN A 10 3.27 7.16 -4.93
C ASN A 10 1.89 7.79 -5.18
N MET A 11 0.88 6.99 -5.48
CA MET A 11 -0.47 7.48 -5.67
C MET A 11 -1.16 7.62 -4.32
N PRO A 12 -1.96 8.68 -4.13
CA PRO A 12 -2.83 8.79 -2.98
C PRO A 12 -3.85 7.66 -2.98
N ALA A 13 -4.42 7.39 -1.80
CA ALA A 13 -5.53 6.47 -1.69
C ALA A 13 -6.74 7.02 -2.46
N ILE A 14 -7.30 6.21 -3.35
CA ILE A 14 -8.51 6.56 -4.12
C ILE A 14 -9.67 5.76 -3.56
N ASP A 15 -10.77 6.46 -3.27
CA ASP A 15 -12.07 5.84 -3.03
C ASP A 15 -12.68 5.47 -4.37
N LEU A 16 -12.74 4.18 -4.66
CA LEU A 16 -13.30 3.65 -5.92
C LEU A 16 -14.82 3.59 -5.91
N LEU A 17 -15.43 3.50 -4.72
CA LEU A 17 -16.88 3.40 -4.62
C LEU A 17 -17.52 4.77 -4.77
N ASN A 18 -16.99 5.79 -4.08
CA ASN A 18 -17.50 7.16 -4.14
C ASN A 18 -19.04 7.19 -4.15
N THR A 19 -19.62 6.48 -3.19
CA THR A 19 -21.05 6.10 -3.15
C THR A 19 -22.00 7.28 -3.30
N THR A 20 -21.61 8.46 -2.80
CA THR A 20 -22.36 9.71 -2.93
C THR A 20 -22.55 10.16 -4.39
N ASN A 21 -21.55 9.96 -5.24
CA ASN A 21 -21.54 10.47 -6.61
C ASN A 21 -21.78 9.39 -7.68
N ASN A 22 -21.64 8.12 -7.33
CA ASN A 22 -21.81 6.98 -8.24
C ASN A 22 -23.17 6.31 -8.03
N GLU A 23 -23.23 5.17 -7.33
CA GLU A 23 -24.41 4.32 -7.17
C GLU A 23 -25.50 4.93 -6.26
N GLY A 24 -25.16 6.00 -5.53
CA GLY A 24 -26.05 6.71 -4.62
C GLY A 24 -25.97 6.20 -3.18
N ALA A 25 -26.29 7.09 -2.23
CA ALA A 25 -26.20 6.79 -0.79
C ALA A 25 -27.14 5.67 -0.31
N ALA A 26 -28.16 5.31 -1.10
CA ALA A 26 -29.13 4.26 -0.80
C ALA A 26 -28.83 2.93 -1.54
N TYR A 27 -27.59 2.70 -1.95
CA TYR A 27 -27.21 1.44 -2.59
C TYR A 27 -27.20 0.29 -1.58
N GLU A 28 -28.14 -0.66 -1.73
CA GLU A 28 -28.34 -1.76 -0.78
C GLU A 28 -27.91 -3.14 -1.32
N GLU A 29 -27.43 -3.23 -2.55
CA GLU A 29 -27.05 -4.50 -3.18
C GLU A 29 -25.63 -4.95 -2.80
N ASP A 30 -25.35 -6.23 -3.04
CA ASP A 30 -24.04 -6.85 -2.81
C ASP A 30 -22.97 -6.27 -3.74
N LEU A 31 -21.84 -5.86 -3.18
CA LEU A 31 -20.70 -5.32 -3.91
C LEU A 31 -19.60 -6.37 -4.06
N VAL A 32 -19.07 -6.49 -5.28
CA VAL A 32 -17.89 -7.31 -5.57
C VAL A 32 -16.80 -6.42 -6.17
N LEU A 33 -15.76 -6.15 -5.39
CA LEU A 33 -14.68 -5.23 -5.76
C LEU A 33 -13.41 -5.98 -6.13
N LEU A 34 -12.95 -5.78 -7.36
CA LEU A 34 -11.67 -6.30 -7.85
C LEU A 34 -10.59 -5.22 -7.81
N PHE A 35 -9.62 -5.39 -6.94
CA PHE A 35 -8.38 -4.62 -6.93
C PHE A 35 -7.31 -5.41 -7.68
N ALA A 36 -7.35 -5.30 -9.02
CA ALA A 36 -6.35 -5.91 -9.88
C ALA A 36 -5.04 -5.11 -9.83
N VAL A 37 -3.91 -5.81 -9.73
CA VAL A 37 -2.59 -5.20 -9.56
C VAL A 37 -2.58 -4.29 -8.33
N SER A 38 -3.10 -4.82 -7.22
CA SER A 38 -3.24 -4.12 -5.94
C SER A 38 -1.87 -3.90 -5.31
N GLY A 39 -1.10 -2.98 -5.89
CA GLY A 39 0.23 -2.61 -5.40
C GLY A 39 0.23 -2.17 -3.94
N ASP A 40 -0.92 -1.71 -3.40
CA ASP A 40 -1.11 -1.37 -1.99
C ASP A 40 -2.56 -1.49 -1.51
N LEU A 41 -2.74 -1.59 -0.18
CA LEU A 41 -4.03 -1.73 0.50
C LEU A 41 -4.78 -0.41 0.73
N ARG A 42 -4.18 0.76 0.49
CA ARG A 42 -4.83 2.04 0.88
C ARG A 42 -6.08 2.30 0.08
N ASN A 43 -6.10 1.94 -1.21
CA ASN A 43 -7.29 2.06 -2.04
C ASN A 43 -8.42 1.16 -1.53
N VAL A 44 -8.07 -0.04 -1.06
CA VAL A 44 -9.03 -0.99 -0.48
C VAL A 44 -9.63 -0.40 0.77
N ILE A 45 -8.80 -0.02 1.74
CA ILE A 45 -9.25 0.55 3.01
C ILE A 45 -10.06 1.82 2.77
N LYS A 46 -9.59 2.72 1.90
CA LYS A 46 -10.27 3.98 1.61
C LYS A 46 -11.63 3.77 0.97
N SER A 47 -11.77 2.78 0.08
CA SER A 47 -13.05 2.45 -0.55
C SER A 47 -14.02 1.81 0.45
N ILE A 48 -13.55 0.90 1.30
CA ILE A 48 -14.39 0.30 2.36
C ILE A 48 -14.89 1.36 3.33
N LEU A 49 -14.01 2.26 3.78
CA LEU A 49 -14.37 3.37 4.67
C LEU A 49 -15.24 4.43 3.98
N GLY A 50 -15.36 4.39 2.65
CA GLY A 50 -16.28 5.23 1.87
C GLY A 50 -17.70 4.64 1.77
N LEU A 51 -17.92 3.42 2.27
CA LEU A 51 -19.28 2.87 2.40
C LEU A 51 -20.04 3.60 3.52
N PRO A 52 -21.33 3.93 3.30
CA PRO A 52 -22.16 4.47 4.37
C PRO A 52 -22.31 3.47 5.52
N GLU A 53 -22.43 3.96 6.75
CA GLU A 53 -22.61 3.11 7.94
C GLU A 53 -23.90 2.27 7.85
N GLU A 54 -24.89 2.76 7.09
CA GLU A 54 -26.17 2.09 6.84
C GLU A 54 -26.10 1.04 5.72
N TYR A 55 -24.94 0.79 5.10
CA TYR A 55 -24.79 -0.21 4.05
C TYR A 55 -25.06 -1.63 4.59
N LYS A 56 -26.11 -2.28 4.07
CA LYS A 56 -26.56 -3.62 4.49
C LYS A 56 -26.12 -4.74 3.55
N GLY A 57 -25.61 -4.42 2.38
CA GLY A 57 -25.16 -5.39 1.39
C GLY A 57 -23.86 -6.09 1.82
N LYS A 58 -23.55 -7.22 1.19
CA LYS A 58 -22.26 -7.90 1.39
C LYS A 58 -21.20 -7.27 0.49
N CYS A 59 -20.13 -6.74 1.08
CA CYS A 59 -18.95 -6.30 0.34
C CYS A 59 -17.91 -7.43 0.26
N SER A 60 -17.71 -7.98 -0.94
CA SER A 60 -16.70 -8.99 -1.25
C SER A 60 -15.53 -8.37 -1.99
N ILE A 61 -14.31 -8.55 -1.48
CA ILE A 61 -13.12 -7.90 -2.01
C ILE A 61 -12.14 -8.95 -2.53
N ILE A 62 -11.74 -8.80 -3.78
CA ILE A 62 -10.75 -9.64 -4.45
C ILE A 62 -9.51 -8.77 -4.70
N MET A 63 -8.40 -9.11 -4.04
CA MET A 63 -7.13 -8.42 -4.21
C MET A 63 -6.15 -9.36 -4.89
N ASN A 64 -5.57 -8.92 -6.01
CA ASN A 64 -4.60 -9.71 -6.75
C ASN A 64 -3.45 -8.83 -7.27
N ASP A 65 -2.26 -9.40 -7.34
CA ASP A 65 -1.09 -8.77 -7.97
C ASP A 65 -0.28 -9.84 -8.70
N TYR A 66 0.48 -9.43 -9.73
CA TYR A 66 1.40 -10.32 -10.42
C TYR A 66 2.56 -10.74 -9.51
N ASP A 67 2.99 -9.85 -8.61
CA ASP A 67 4.05 -10.15 -7.65
C ASP A 67 3.47 -10.74 -6.36
N ILE A 68 3.74 -12.03 -6.13
CA ILE A 68 3.31 -12.73 -4.92
C ILE A 68 3.83 -12.09 -3.63
N HIS A 69 4.97 -11.38 -3.67
CA HIS A 69 5.47 -10.66 -2.50
C HIS A 69 4.59 -9.46 -2.14
N ILE A 70 3.96 -8.82 -3.13
CA ILE A 70 3.00 -7.73 -2.90
C ILE A 70 1.72 -8.31 -2.28
N VAL A 71 1.20 -9.41 -2.84
CA VAL A 71 0.02 -10.10 -2.30
C VAL A 71 0.28 -10.52 -0.85
N ALA A 72 1.39 -11.23 -0.60
CA ALA A 72 1.75 -11.68 0.73
C ALA A 72 1.91 -10.52 1.74
N ARG A 73 2.58 -9.43 1.34
CA ARG A 73 2.73 -8.24 2.20
C ARG A 73 1.36 -7.64 2.57
N ASN A 74 0.49 -7.47 1.59
CA ASN A 74 -0.86 -6.96 1.81
C ASN A 74 -1.65 -7.90 2.74
N THR A 75 -1.59 -9.22 2.52
CA THR A 75 -2.23 -10.20 3.39
C THR A 75 -1.70 -10.13 4.82
N ILE A 76 -0.38 -10.01 5.04
CA ILE A 76 0.20 -9.91 6.38
C ILE A 76 -0.28 -8.64 7.08
N ILE A 77 -0.26 -7.48 6.40
CA ILE A 77 -0.74 -6.21 6.97
C ILE A 77 -2.22 -6.35 7.38
N LEU A 78 -3.05 -6.94 6.52
CA LEU A 78 -4.47 -7.15 6.82
C LEU A 78 -4.66 -8.08 8.03
N LEU A 79 -3.93 -9.19 8.07
CA LEU A 79 -3.99 -10.12 9.20
C LEU A 79 -3.51 -9.46 10.50
N THR A 80 -2.47 -8.63 10.44
CA THR A 80 -1.99 -7.86 11.60
C THR A 80 -3.07 -6.92 12.11
N ALA A 81 -3.75 -6.18 11.21
CA ALA A 81 -4.83 -5.28 11.58
C ALA A 81 -6.06 -6.01 12.17
N LEU A 82 -6.31 -7.25 11.75
CA LEU A 82 -7.44 -8.05 12.24
C LEU A 82 -7.15 -8.81 13.55
N LYS A 83 -5.88 -9.07 13.87
CA LYS A 83 -5.49 -9.93 14.99
C LYS A 83 -4.99 -9.17 16.21
N PHE A 84 -4.52 -7.95 16.05
CA PHE A 84 -3.93 -7.16 17.13
C PHE A 84 -4.69 -5.86 17.34
N GLU A 85 -4.66 -5.36 18.58
CA GLU A 85 -5.18 -4.03 18.91
C GLU A 85 -4.40 -2.93 18.16
N PRO A 86 -5.04 -1.79 17.84
CA PRO A 86 -4.43 -0.72 17.05
C PRO A 86 -3.05 -0.26 17.55
N GLU A 87 -2.85 -0.18 18.86
CA GLU A 87 -1.60 0.26 19.49
C GLU A 87 -0.41 -0.66 19.15
N THR A 88 -0.70 -1.94 18.88
CA THR A 88 0.28 -2.95 18.49
C THR A 88 0.31 -3.15 16.98
N ALA A 89 -0.85 -3.15 16.33
CA ALA A 89 -1.00 -3.39 14.90
C ALA A 89 -0.39 -2.27 14.05
N VAL A 90 -0.54 -1.01 14.47
CA VAL A 90 -0.03 0.17 13.74
C VAL A 90 1.50 0.14 13.60
N PRO A 91 2.31 0.04 14.68
CA PRO A 91 3.76 -0.01 14.54
C PRO A 91 4.22 -1.23 13.74
N MET A 92 3.59 -2.41 13.93
CA MET A 92 3.89 -3.60 13.13
C MET A 92 3.63 -3.37 11.64
N THR A 93 2.47 -2.80 11.30
CA THR A 93 2.08 -2.46 9.93
C THR A 93 3.06 -1.47 9.32
N ILE A 94 3.44 -0.42 10.06
CA ILE A 94 4.44 0.56 9.62
C ILE A 94 5.80 -0.12 9.38
N HIS A 95 6.22 -1.05 10.24
CA HIS A 95 7.46 -1.79 10.03
C HIS A 95 7.40 -2.67 8.77
N ILE A 96 6.29 -3.38 8.54
CA ILE A 96 6.10 -4.20 7.33
C ILE A 96 6.09 -3.30 6.08
N TRP A 97 5.48 -2.13 6.17
CA TRP A 97 5.42 -1.12 5.11
C TRP A 97 6.80 -0.52 4.80
N CYS A 98 7.49 0.01 5.81
CA CYS A 98 8.70 0.81 5.66
C CYS A 98 9.97 -0.03 5.43
N ARG A 99 10.02 -1.29 5.88
CA ARG A 99 11.24 -2.14 5.77
C ARG A 99 11.68 -2.42 4.32
N HIS A 100 10.87 -2.03 3.34
CA HIS A 100 11.18 -2.15 1.93
C HIS A 100 11.58 -0.85 1.22
N VAL A 101 11.57 0.29 1.92
CA VAL A 101 11.99 1.58 1.36
C VAL A 101 13.51 1.71 1.50
N ARG A 102 14.24 1.15 0.53
CA ARG A 102 15.58 1.65 0.20
C ARG A 102 15.49 2.34 -1.15
N PRO A 103 15.88 3.61 -1.28
CA PRO A 103 16.15 4.15 -2.60
C PRO A 103 17.22 3.27 -3.25
N CYS A 104 16.93 2.67 -4.39
CA CYS A 104 17.99 2.23 -5.28
C CYS A 104 18.73 3.51 -5.67
N ARG A 105 19.89 3.78 -5.05
CA ARG A 105 20.86 4.74 -5.60
C ARG A 105 21.27 4.16 -6.94
N GLY A 106 20.63 4.65 -8.00
CA GLY A 106 21.14 4.47 -9.35
C GLY A 106 22.58 4.96 -9.35
N THR A 107 23.49 4.07 -9.72
CA THR A 107 24.88 4.39 -10.01
C THR A 107 24.91 5.55 -11.00
N ARG A 108 25.17 6.77 -10.52
CA ARG A 108 25.82 7.76 -11.37
C ARG A 108 27.22 7.24 -11.58
N SER A 109 27.48 6.85 -12.82
CA SER A 109 28.82 6.71 -13.38
C SER A 109 29.70 7.83 -12.84
N ALA A 110 30.84 7.44 -12.27
CA ALA A 110 31.92 8.36 -11.97
C ALA A 110 32.27 9.15 -13.23
N SER A 111 32.02 10.45 -13.22
CA SER A 111 32.90 11.37 -13.94
C SER A 111 33.98 11.78 -12.96
N ALA A 112 35.23 11.62 -13.40
CA ALA A 112 36.42 12.07 -12.71
C ALA A 112 36.27 13.50 -12.15
N LEU A 113 37.00 13.79 -11.07
CA LEU A 113 36.97 14.98 -10.19
C LEU A 113 36.15 14.75 -8.92
N ASP A 114 36.77 14.09 -7.92
CA ASP A 114 36.56 14.34 -6.47
C ASP A 114 37.56 13.50 -5.65
N LEU A 115 38.83 13.49 -6.09
CA LEU A 115 39.96 12.90 -5.36
C LEU A 115 40.84 13.97 -4.67
N GLU A 116 40.37 15.21 -4.52
CA GLU A 116 41.16 16.32 -3.94
C GLU A 116 40.57 17.00 -2.69
N SER A 117 39.75 16.30 -1.89
CA SER A 117 39.50 16.78 -0.52
C SER A 117 39.59 15.66 0.53
N MET A 118 40.71 14.95 0.52
CA MET A 118 41.24 14.38 1.76
C MET A 118 41.73 15.52 2.65
N GLY A 119 40.99 15.82 3.71
CA GLY A 119 41.39 16.75 4.77
C GLY A 119 41.10 16.14 6.14
N MET A 120 41.82 15.08 6.48
CA MET A 120 41.78 14.46 7.79
C MET A 120 42.68 15.27 8.74
N GLN A 121 42.09 15.94 9.74
CA GLN A 121 42.79 16.34 10.97
C GLN A 121 41.79 16.57 12.11
N LEU A 122 41.89 15.65 13.08
CA LEU A 122 41.36 15.57 14.46
C LEU A 122 39.85 15.79 14.69
#